data_AF-A0A1F0QXI3-F1
#
_entry.id   AF-A0A1F0QXI3-F1
#
_cell.length_a   1.000
_cell.length_b   1.000
_cell.length_c   1.000
_cell.angle_alpha   90.00
_cell.angle_beta   90.00
_cell.angle_gamma   90.00
#
_symmetry.space_group_name_H-M   'P 1'
#
loop_
_entity.id
_entity.type
_entity.pdbx_description
1 polymer ?
#
loop_
_entity_poly.entity_id
_entity_poly.type
_entity_poly.pdbx_seq_one_letter_code
_entity_poly.pdbx_strand_id
1 'polypeptide(L)'
;MDSQGIGNFFAGVSALGAIVSAILAYITWRQALGSKEAKAKADEAHKAALTMSAAAERSAKAAEEQANQAELARKAAEERVRQAEESLEQMRQLVAEQQSQSQSQSEMAASLHRPILEFTHVINDQRPNDYSYYLRNNTGTPVIVLEVTNLNNFSHPGLSIPELPIEVHPGEPVKFTIPHTRRNKSLELRIDVSGKEKTIFVEIP
;
A
#
# COMPACT_ATOMS: atom_id res chain seq x y z
N MET A 1 4.74 -4.64 30.42
CA MET A 1 5.68 -4.67 31.55
C MET A 1 4.93 -5.31 32.71
N ASP A 2 5.30 -6.54 33.06
CA ASP A 2 4.54 -7.35 34.02
C ASP A 2 4.65 -6.80 35.43
N SER A 3 3.50 -6.68 36.09
CA SER A 3 3.32 -6.17 37.45
C SER A 3 4.05 -7.00 38.53
N GLN A 4 4.62 -8.15 38.13
CA GLN A 4 5.43 -9.03 38.99
C GLN A 4 6.88 -8.52 39.17
N GLY A 5 7.45 -7.80 38.19
CA GLY A 5 8.82 -7.32 38.27
C GLY A 5 9.03 -6.20 39.29
N ILE A 6 8.04 -5.33 39.46
CA ILE A 6 8.08 -4.19 40.40
C ILE A 6 7.85 -4.67 41.84
N GLY A 7 6.96 -5.66 42.04
CA GLY A 7 6.65 -6.23 43.35
C GLY A 7 7.84 -6.94 43.99
N ASN A 8 8.62 -7.70 43.22
CA ASN A 8 9.81 -8.38 43.74
C ASN A 8 10.95 -7.43 44.12
N PHE A 9 11.08 -6.28 43.46
CA PHE A 9 12.09 -5.28 43.80
C PHE A 9 11.77 -4.59 45.13
N PHE A 10 10.50 -4.20 45.35
CA PHE A 10 10.04 -3.63 46.61
C PHE A 10 10.09 -4.62 47.78
N ALA A 11 9.70 -5.88 47.55
CA ALA A 11 9.81 -6.94 48.56
C ALA A 11 11.28 -7.23 48.93
N GLY A 12 12.20 -7.23 47.97
CA GLY A 12 13.64 -7.41 48.21
C GLY A 12 14.28 -6.28 49.01
N VAL A 13 13.92 -5.02 48.72
CA VAL A 13 14.41 -3.85 49.47
C VAL A 13 13.82 -3.82 50.89
N SER A 14 12.55 -4.19 51.06
CA SER A 14 11.89 -4.26 52.37
C SER A 14 12.46 -5.38 53.26
N ALA A 15 12.72 -6.56 52.69
CA ALA A 15 13.31 -7.69 53.42
C ALA A 15 14.74 -7.40 53.90
N LEU A 16 15.56 -6.73 53.08
CA LEU A 16 16.90 -6.31 53.47
C LEU A 16 16.88 -5.28 54.61
N GLY A 17 15.96 -4.32 54.56
CA GLY A 17 15.78 -3.33 55.63
C GLY A 17 15.43 -3.98 56.98
N ALA A 18 14.50 -4.93 56.98
CA ALA A 18 14.08 -5.64 58.20
C ALA A 18 15.22 -6.47 58.83
N ILE A 19 16.05 -7.12 58.02
CA ILE A 19 17.21 -7.90 58.49
C ILE A 19 18.25 -6.99 59.13
N VAL A 20 18.55 -5.83 58.52
CA VAL A 20 19.51 -4.87 59.06
C VAL A 20 19.01 -4.27 60.39
N SER A 21 17.73 -3.93 60.48
CA SER A 21 17.13 -3.46 61.74
C SER A 21 17.19 -4.51 62.86
N ALA A 22 16.94 -5.79 62.55
CA ALA A 22 17.01 -6.87 63.54
C ALA A 22 18.46 -7.08 64.06
N ILE A 23 19.46 -7.00 63.19
CA ILE A 23 20.88 -7.11 63.57
C ILE A 23 21.32 -5.93 64.44
N LEU A 24 20.93 -4.70 64.08
CA LEU A 24 21.23 -3.51 64.87
C LEU A 24 20.54 -3.53 66.25
N ALA A 25 19.28 -3.99 66.32
CA ALA A 25 18.55 -4.17 67.57
C ALA A 25 19.21 -5.21 68.48
N TYR A 26 19.72 -6.31 67.91
CA TYR A 26 20.43 -7.35 68.67
C TYR A 26 21.78 -6.86 69.22
N ILE A 27 22.54 -6.10 68.43
CA ILE A 27 23.84 -5.54 68.85
C ILE A 27 23.65 -4.47 69.94
N THR A 28 22.63 -3.62 69.81
CA THR A 28 22.30 -2.58 70.81
C THR A 28 21.81 -3.19 72.12
N TRP A 29 20.99 -4.24 72.08
CA TRP A 29 20.56 -4.96 73.28
C TRP A 29 21.74 -5.60 74.04
N ARG A 30 22.71 -6.19 73.33
CA ARG A 30 23.93 -6.73 73.97
C ARG A 30 24.83 -5.66 74.59
N GLN A 31 24.92 -4.48 74.01
CA GLN A 31 25.78 -3.40 74.53
C GLN A 31 25.14 -2.63 75.69
N ALA A 32 23.80 -2.52 75.74
CA ALA A 32 23.08 -1.76 76.76
C ALA A 32 23.15 -2.35 78.18
N LEU A 33 23.61 -3.59 78.35
CA LEU A 33 23.67 -4.30 79.63
C LEU A 33 24.78 -3.83 80.62
N GLY A 34 25.61 -2.81 80.31
CA GLY A 34 26.53 -2.32 81.36
C GLY A 34 27.59 -1.24 81.13
N SER A 35 27.58 -0.36 80.11
CA SER A 35 28.66 0.65 79.98
C SER A 35 28.24 1.99 79.36
N LYS A 36 28.85 3.09 79.82
CA LYS A 36 28.73 4.45 79.22
C LYS A 36 29.16 4.49 77.75
N GLU A 37 30.05 3.60 77.33
CA GLU A 37 30.46 3.45 75.92
C GLU A 37 29.32 2.97 75.00
N ALA A 38 28.37 2.18 75.52
CA ALA A 38 27.26 1.68 74.72
C ALA A 38 26.29 2.79 74.30
N LYS A 39 26.08 3.78 75.18
CA LYS A 39 25.28 4.97 74.85
C LYS A 39 25.97 5.83 73.79
N ALA A 40 27.28 6.07 73.93
CA ALA A 40 28.04 6.84 72.95
C ALA A 40 28.03 6.15 71.57
N LYS A 41 28.18 4.82 71.54
CA LYS A 41 28.15 4.03 70.30
C LYS A 41 26.75 3.95 69.69
N ALA A 42 25.70 3.94 70.51
CA ALA A 42 24.31 4.02 70.05
C ALA A 42 23.99 5.40 69.44
N ASP A 43 24.45 6.50 70.04
CA ASP A 43 24.28 7.85 69.48
C ASP A 43 25.05 8.03 68.16
N GLU A 44 26.26 7.48 68.06
CA GLU A 44 27.05 7.48 66.81
C GLU A 44 26.37 6.64 65.72
N ALA A 45 25.87 5.45 66.07
CA ALA A 45 25.11 4.60 65.16
C ALA A 45 23.79 5.25 64.70
N HIS A 46 23.08 5.95 65.59
CA HIS A 46 21.87 6.68 65.25
C HIS A 46 22.17 7.84 64.30
N LYS A 47 23.29 8.55 64.51
CA LYS A 47 23.74 9.61 63.60
C LYS A 47 24.12 9.06 62.22
N ALA A 48 24.79 7.91 62.16
CA ALA A 48 25.10 7.22 60.92
C ALA A 48 23.86 6.67 60.20
N ALA A 49 22.85 6.20 60.95
CA ALA A 49 21.58 5.76 60.38
C ALA A 49 20.80 6.93 59.74
N LEU A 50 20.82 8.12 60.37
CA LEU A 50 20.20 9.32 59.81
C LEU A 50 20.91 9.78 58.53
N THR A 51 22.24 9.75 58.47
CA THR A 51 22.97 10.12 57.25
C THR A 51 22.73 9.12 56.12
N MET A 52 22.67 7.81 56.43
CA MET A 52 22.28 6.78 55.47
C MET A 52 20.84 6.95 54.98
N SER A 53 19.89 7.23 55.87
CA SER A 53 18.49 7.50 55.48
C SER A 53 18.38 8.70 54.55
N ALA A 54 19.09 9.78 54.86
CA ALA A 54 19.13 10.98 54.01
C ALA A 54 19.84 10.72 52.67
N ALA A 55 20.78 9.78 52.60
CA ALA A 55 21.40 9.36 51.35
C ALA A 55 20.46 8.47 50.52
N ALA A 56 19.73 7.56 51.16
CA ALA A 56 18.74 6.70 50.53
C ALA A 56 17.56 7.51 49.95
N GLU A 57 17.07 8.51 50.68
CA GLU A 57 16.01 9.40 50.20
C GLU A 57 16.44 10.23 48.98
N ARG A 58 17.67 10.75 48.99
CA ARG A 58 18.24 11.42 47.81
C ARG A 58 18.40 10.47 46.63
N SER A 59 18.80 9.22 46.88
CA SER A 59 18.92 8.21 45.82
C SER A 59 17.56 7.82 45.24
N ALA A 60 16.53 7.68 46.08
CA ALA A 60 15.17 7.37 45.63
C ALA A 60 14.61 8.50 44.77
N LYS A 61 14.82 9.75 45.18
CA LYS A 61 14.40 10.92 44.41
C LYS A 61 15.12 11.03 43.07
N ALA A 62 16.42 10.76 43.03
CA ALA A 62 17.18 10.73 41.78
C ALA A 62 16.71 9.62 40.83
N ALA A 63 16.37 8.44 41.37
CA ALA A 63 15.82 7.34 40.58
C ALA A 63 14.42 7.66 40.02
N GLU A 64 13.58 8.36 40.79
CA GLU A 64 12.26 8.81 40.36
C GLU A 64 12.35 9.86 39.23
N GLU A 65 13.24 10.84 39.37
CA GLU A 65 13.50 11.82 38.31
C GLU A 65 14.01 11.16 37.02
N GLN A 66 14.88 10.16 37.14
CA GLN A 66 15.37 9.38 36.00
C GLN A 66 14.25 8.56 35.34
N ALA A 67 13.36 7.93 36.12
CA ALA A 67 12.22 7.19 35.60
C ALA A 67 11.23 8.10 34.85
N ASN A 68 10.94 9.28 35.40
CA ASN A 68 10.08 10.27 34.76
C ASN A 68 10.66 10.78 33.44
N GLN A 69 11.97 11.02 33.38
CA GLN A 69 12.65 11.39 32.13
C GLN A 69 12.61 10.26 31.09
N ALA A 70 12.81 9.01 31.52
CA ALA A 70 12.73 7.85 30.63
C ALA A 70 11.32 7.67 30.04
N GLU A 71 10.27 7.93 30.83
CA GLU A 71 8.88 7.87 30.35
C GLU A 71 8.59 8.97 29.32
N LEU A 72 9.05 10.20 29.56
CA LEU A 72 8.93 11.30 28.60
C LEU A 72 9.67 11.00 27.30
N ALA A 73 10.89 10.48 27.38
CA ALA A 73 11.67 10.08 26.20
C ALA A 73 10.97 8.96 25.42
N ARG A 74 10.36 8.00 26.11
CA ARG A 74 9.59 6.93 25.49
C ARG A 74 8.35 7.46 24.76
N LYS A 75 7.56 8.35 25.38
CA LYS A 75 6.40 8.99 24.74
C LYS A 75 6.80 9.80 23.51
N ALA A 76 7.90 10.53 23.59
CA ALA A 76 8.43 11.26 22.43
C ALA A 76 8.89 10.32 21.30
N ALA A 77 9.44 9.15 21.63
CA ALA A 77 9.81 8.14 20.64
C ALA A 77 8.58 7.48 20.00
N GLU A 78 7.56 7.13 20.78
CA GLU A 78 6.29 6.56 20.29
C GLU A 78 5.60 7.52 19.30
N GLU A 79 5.58 8.83 19.60
CA GLU A 79 4.98 9.82 18.69
C GLU A 79 5.78 9.97 17.38
N ARG A 80 7.11 9.88 17.44
CA ARG A 80 7.94 9.87 16.22
C ARG A 80 7.69 8.62 15.36
N VAL A 81 7.49 7.47 15.98
CA VAL A 81 7.14 6.24 15.27
C VAL A 81 5.78 6.40 14.59
N ARG A 82 4.79 6.93 15.31
CA ARG A 82 3.45 7.21 14.76
C ARG A 82 3.50 8.14 13.55
N GLN A 83 4.25 9.23 13.64
CA GLN A 83 4.46 10.14 12.51
C GLN A 83 5.16 9.47 11.33
N ALA A 84 6.15 8.61 11.59
CA ALA A 84 6.83 7.87 10.54
C ALA A 84 5.88 6.87 9.85
N GLU A 85 5.03 6.16 10.60
CA GLU A 85 4.00 5.28 10.07
C GLU A 85 2.99 6.02 9.19
N GLU A 86 2.45 7.16 9.66
CA GLU A 86 1.54 7.99 8.87
C GLU A 86 2.18 8.46 7.54
N SER A 87 3.45 8.89 7.58
CA SER A 87 4.18 9.29 6.37
C SER A 87 4.41 8.12 5.39
N LEU A 88 4.61 6.92 5.93
CA LEU A 88 4.83 5.71 5.14
C LEU A 88 3.54 5.22 4.50
N GLU A 89 2.40 5.34 5.17
CA GLU A 89 1.09 5.08 4.59
C GLU A 89 0.78 6.05 3.45
N GLN A 90 1.04 7.35 3.63
CA GLN A 90 0.88 8.35 2.56
C GLN A 90 1.76 8.02 1.34
N MET A 91 3.03 7.64 1.55
CA MET A 91 3.90 7.21 0.47
C MET A 91 3.37 5.97 -0.25
N ARG A 92 2.86 4.98 0.48
CA ARG A 92 2.25 3.78 -0.13
C ARG A 92 1.05 4.13 -0.99
N GLN A 93 0.19 5.04 -0.51
CA GLN A 93 -0.95 5.50 -1.28
C GLN A 93 -0.52 6.23 -2.56
N LEU A 94 0.44 7.16 -2.46
CA LEU A 94 0.98 7.87 -3.63
C LEU A 94 1.61 6.91 -4.65
N VAL A 95 2.35 5.89 -4.19
CA VAL A 95 2.93 4.88 -5.08
C VAL A 95 1.84 4.07 -5.78
N ALA A 96 0.77 3.68 -5.07
CA ALA A 96 -0.34 2.95 -5.67
C ALA A 96 -1.10 3.79 -6.72
N GLU A 97 -1.34 5.06 -6.42
CA GLU A 97 -1.95 6.01 -7.37
C GLU A 97 -1.05 6.22 -8.60
N GLN A 98 0.26 6.41 -8.41
CA GLN A 98 1.21 6.56 -9.51
C GLN A 98 1.28 5.31 -10.38
N GLN A 99 1.27 4.11 -9.79
CA GLN A 99 1.24 2.85 -10.52
C GLN A 99 -0.04 2.70 -11.36
N SER A 100 -1.20 2.97 -10.76
CA SER A 100 -2.49 2.95 -11.46
C SER A 100 -2.53 3.95 -12.63
N GLN A 101 -2.02 5.16 -12.41
CA GLN A 101 -1.93 6.18 -13.46
C GLN A 101 -0.98 5.73 -14.58
N SER A 102 0.19 5.18 -14.26
CA SER A 102 1.15 4.67 -15.24
C SER A 102 0.57 3.52 -16.06
N GLN A 103 -0.16 2.60 -15.42
CA GLN A 103 -0.83 1.52 -16.11
C GLN A 103 -1.91 2.05 -17.05
N SER A 104 -2.74 2.98 -16.59
CA SER A 104 -3.77 3.62 -17.42
C SER A 104 -3.16 4.33 -18.63
N GLN A 105 -2.02 5.02 -18.46
CA GLN A 105 -1.30 5.64 -19.56
C GLN A 105 -0.74 4.61 -20.55
N SER A 106 -0.22 3.49 -20.07
CA SER A 106 0.26 2.39 -20.91
C SER A 106 -0.88 1.76 -21.72
N GLU A 107 -2.03 1.53 -21.09
CA GLU A 107 -3.23 1.03 -21.76
C GLU A 107 -3.74 2.00 -22.83
N MET A 108 -3.76 3.31 -22.52
CA MET A 108 -4.08 4.35 -23.50
C MET A 108 -3.07 4.37 -24.66
N ALA A 109 -1.76 4.31 -24.38
CA ALA A 109 -0.73 4.28 -25.43
C ALA A 109 -0.84 3.05 -26.33
N ALA A 110 -1.11 1.87 -25.73
CA ALA A 110 -1.35 0.63 -26.47
C ALA A 110 -2.62 0.72 -27.33
N SER A 111 -3.70 1.35 -26.82
CA SER A 111 -4.92 1.59 -27.59
C SER A 111 -4.72 2.56 -28.75
N LEU A 112 -3.84 3.56 -28.60
CA LEU A 112 -3.48 4.50 -29.67
C LEU A 112 -2.67 3.84 -30.79
N HIS A 113 -1.90 2.79 -30.47
CA HIS A 113 -1.12 2.03 -31.46
C HIS A 113 -1.97 0.97 -32.18
N ARG A 114 -3.10 0.56 -31.60
CA ARG A 114 -4.00 -0.41 -32.23
C ARG A 114 -5.04 0.31 -33.09
N PRO A 115 -5.31 -0.15 -34.31
CA PRO A 115 -6.39 0.40 -35.11
C PRO A 115 -7.73 0.15 -34.42
N ILE A 116 -8.61 1.16 -34.41
CA ILE A 116 -9.95 1.11 -33.77
C ILE A 116 -10.76 -0.08 -34.27
N LEU A 117 -10.78 -0.24 -35.60
CA LEU A 117 -11.36 -1.38 -36.29
C LEU A 117 -10.28 -2.02 -37.16
N GLU A 118 -10.33 -3.33 -37.30
CA GLU A 118 -9.34 -4.12 -38.05
C GLU A 118 -10.02 -5.25 -38.82
N PHE A 119 -9.63 -5.46 -40.08
CA PHE A 119 -10.06 -6.66 -40.81
C PHE A 119 -9.14 -7.84 -40.53
N THR A 120 -9.74 -9.00 -40.30
CA THR A 120 -9.06 -10.28 -40.15
C THR A 120 -9.70 -11.31 -41.09
N HIS A 121 -8.94 -12.27 -41.61
CA HIS A 121 -9.51 -13.30 -42.47
C HIS A 121 -10.48 -14.21 -41.70
N VAL A 122 -11.57 -14.62 -42.34
CA VAL A 122 -12.38 -15.74 -41.86
C VAL A 122 -11.56 -17.02 -42.05
N ILE A 123 -11.27 -17.76 -40.97
CA ILE A 123 -10.31 -18.88 -40.94
C ILE A 123 -10.83 -20.16 -41.64
N ASN A 124 -12.05 -20.17 -42.18
CA ASN A 124 -12.63 -21.39 -42.73
C ASN A 124 -12.11 -21.71 -44.13
N ASP A 125 -11.30 -22.77 -44.24
CA ASP A 125 -10.82 -23.42 -45.47
C ASP A 125 -10.53 -22.46 -46.63
N GLN A 126 -9.32 -21.89 -46.64
CA GLN A 126 -8.77 -20.99 -47.66
C GLN A 126 -8.97 -21.55 -49.09
N ARG A 127 -10.15 -21.29 -49.66
CA ARG A 127 -10.38 -21.44 -51.08
C ARG A 127 -9.71 -20.25 -51.77
N PRO A 128 -9.06 -20.45 -52.93
CA PRO A 128 -8.67 -19.33 -53.75
C PRO A 128 -9.92 -18.48 -54.04
N ASN A 129 -9.88 -17.19 -53.71
CA ASN A 129 -10.97 -16.20 -53.80
C ASN A 129 -11.98 -16.16 -52.63
N ASP A 130 -11.64 -16.61 -51.42
CA ASP A 130 -12.44 -16.22 -50.24
C ASP A 130 -12.17 -14.77 -49.86
N TYR A 131 -13.17 -13.92 -50.09
CA TYR A 131 -13.16 -12.49 -49.84
C TYR A 131 -13.88 -12.13 -48.53
N SER A 132 -14.06 -13.12 -47.66
CA SER A 132 -14.70 -12.94 -46.35
C SER A 132 -13.70 -12.46 -45.31
N TYR A 133 -14.02 -11.34 -44.67
CA TYR A 133 -13.26 -10.74 -43.59
C TYR A 133 -14.16 -10.47 -42.38
N TYR A 134 -13.58 -10.58 -41.19
CA TYR A 134 -14.17 -10.14 -39.94
C TYR A 134 -13.65 -8.76 -39.60
N LEU A 135 -14.56 -7.78 -39.51
CA LEU A 135 -14.28 -6.47 -38.93
C LEU A 135 -14.34 -6.59 -37.42
N ARG A 136 -13.18 -6.51 -36.79
CA ARG A 136 -13.01 -6.61 -35.34
C ARG A 136 -12.95 -5.22 -34.73
N ASN A 137 -13.65 -5.05 -33.61
CA ASN A 137 -13.49 -3.90 -32.73
C ASN A 137 -12.37 -4.18 -31.70
N ASN A 138 -11.34 -3.33 -31.71
CA ASN A 138 -10.18 -3.41 -30.82
C ASN A 138 -10.27 -2.42 -29.64
N THR A 139 -11.35 -1.66 -29.54
CA THR A 139 -11.62 -0.73 -28.43
C THR A 139 -12.37 -1.41 -27.28
N GLY A 140 -12.48 -0.74 -26.13
CA GLY A 140 -13.23 -1.23 -24.97
C GLY A 140 -14.73 -0.93 -25.00
N THR A 141 -15.22 -0.20 -26.01
CA THR A 141 -16.62 0.22 -26.14
C THR A 141 -17.16 -0.14 -27.52
N PRO A 142 -18.48 -0.25 -27.71
CA PRO A 142 -19.03 -0.46 -29.04
C PRO A 142 -18.68 0.69 -30.00
N VAL A 143 -18.51 0.34 -31.28
CA VAL A 143 -18.23 1.29 -32.36
C VAL A 143 -19.34 1.15 -33.40
N ILE A 144 -20.00 2.24 -33.76
CA ILE A 144 -21.06 2.21 -34.77
C ILE A 144 -20.44 2.55 -36.12
N VAL A 145 -20.54 1.65 -37.09
CA VAL A 145 -20.19 1.92 -38.49
C VAL A 145 -21.42 2.50 -39.17
N LEU A 146 -21.35 3.76 -39.56
CA LEU A 146 -22.45 4.50 -40.16
C LEU A 146 -22.54 4.26 -41.66
N GLU A 147 -21.38 4.29 -42.34
CA GLU A 147 -21.32 4.14 -43.80
C GLU A 147 -19.94 3.63 -44.26
N VAL A 148 -19.89 3.04 -45.45
CA VAL A 148 -18.66 2.72 -46.19
C VAL A 148 -18.57 3.67 -47.38
N THR A 149 -17.74 4.71 -47.31
CA THR A 149 -17.74 5.82 -48.29
C THR A 149 -17.20 5.42 -49.65
N ASN A 150 -16.21 4.52 -49.67
CA ASN A 150 -15.52 4.11 -50.88
C ASN A 150 -16.03 2.76 -51.43
N LEU A 151 -17.22 2.31 -51.02
CA LEU A 151 -17.79 1.02 -51.42
C LEU A 151 -17.92 0.87 -52.95
N ASN A 152 -18.23 1.97 -53.64
CA ASN A 152 -18.33 2.04 -55.10
C ASN A 152 -17.02 1.68 -55.83
N ASN A 153 -15.87 1.77 -55.15
CA ASN A 153 -14.57 1.38 -55.72
C ASN A 153 -14.42 -0.15 -55.80
N PHE A 154 -15.30 -0.92 -55.17
CA PHE A 154 -15.29 -2.38 -55.12
C PHE A 154 -16.41 -2.96 -55.99
N SER A 155 -16.28 -2.90 -57.31
CA SER A 155 -17.27 -3.51 -58.22
C SER A 155 -17.01 -5.01 -58.39
N HIS A 156 -17.76 -5.86 -57.67
CA HIS A 156 -17.68 -7.32 -57.80
C HIS A 156 -19.00 -8.01 -57.40
N PRO A 157 -19.43 -9.08 -58.11
CA PRO A 157 -20.68 -9.79 -57.81
C PRO A 157 -20.71 -10.48 -56.44
N GLY A 158 -19.55 -10.71 -55.82
CA GLY A 158 -19.41 -11.27 -54.47
C GLY A 158 -19.33 -10.23 -53.35
N LEU A 159 -19.46 -8.93 -53.65
CA LEU A 159 -19.47 -7.88 -52.63
C LEU A 159 -20.74 -8.00 -51.78
N SER A 160 -20.58 -8.18 -50.47
CA SER A 160 -21.67 -8.19 -49.51
C SER A 160 -21.20 -7.58 -48.21
N ILE A 161 -21.86 -6.51 -47.78
CA ILE A 161 -21.60 -5.84 -46.50
C ILE A 161 -22.85 -5.96 -45.61
N PRO A 162 -22.70 -5.88 -44.28
CA PRO A 162 -23.84 -5.81 -43.37
C PRO A 162 -24.72 -4.58 -43.67
N GLU A 163 -25.97 -4.63 -43.21
CA GLU A 163 -26.85 -3.46 -43.20
C GLU A 163 -26.29 -2.39 -42.25
N LEU A 164 -26.19 -1.16 -42.74
CA LEU A 164 -25.65 -0.02 -42.00
C LEU A 164 -26.79 0.94 -41.59
N PRO A 165 -26.70 1.61 -40.41
CA PRO A 165 -25.59 1.55 -39.46
C PRO A 165 -25.54 0.22 -38.68
N ILE A 166 -24.34 -0.25 -38.36
CA ILE A 166 -24.13 -1.46 -37.55
C ILE A 166 -23.23 -1.19 -36.35
N GLU A 167 -23.59 -1.75 -35.20
CA GLU A 167 -22.78 -1.71 -33.99
C GLU A 167 -21.82 -2.90 -33.96
N VAL A 168 -20.52 -2.62 -33.84
CA VAL A 168 -19.47 -3.64 -33.74
C VAL A 168 -19.03 -3.70 -32.28
N HIS A 169 -19.44 -4.73 -31.54
CA HIS A 169 -19.06 -4.90 -30.13
C HIS A 169 -17.64 -5.47 -29.99
N PRO A 170 -16.90 -5.12 -28.92
CA PRO A 170 -15.63 -5.76 -28.60
C PRO A 170 -15.82 -7.28 -28.43
N GLY A 171 -15.08 -8.08 -29.21
CA GLY A 171 -15.18 -9.55 -29.16
C GLY A 171 -16.26 -10.17 -30.05
N GLU A 172 -17.13 -9.36 -30.66
CA GLU A 172 -18.17 -9.80 -31.60
C GLU A 172 -17.90 -9.22 -32.99
N PRO A 173 -17.01 -9.85 -33.78
CA PRO A 173 -16.65 -9.33 -35.09
C PRO A 173 -17.80 -9.46 -36.09
N VAL A 174 -17.92 -8.47 -36.98
CA VAL A 174 -18.93 -8.43 -38.03
C VAL A 174 -18.33 -8.92 -39.35
N LYS A 175 -19.05 -9.78 -40.07
CA LYS A 175 -18.58 -10.32 -41.35
C LYS A 175 -18.81 -9.33 -42.49
N PHE A 176 -17.77 -9.09 -43.27
CA PHE A 176 -17.79 -8.37 -44.54
C PHE A 176 -17.29 -9.30 -45.64
N THR A 177 -17.87 -9.22 -46.83
CA THR A 177 -17.37 -9.91 -48.02
C THR A 177 -16.94 -8.86 -49.03
N ILE A 178 -15.64 -8.59 -49.12
CA ILE A 178 -15.08 -7.49 -49.91
C ILE A 178 -13.96 -8.04 -50.80
N PRO A 179 -14.04 -7.89 -52.14
CA PRO A 179 -13.01 -8.39 -53.03
C PRO A 179 -11.66 -7.72 -52.77
N HIS A 180 -10.61 -8.51 -52.55
CA HIS A 180 -9.25 -7.99 -52.48
C HIS A 180 -8.78 -7.59 -53.88
N THR A 181 -8.79 -6.30 -54.19
CA THR A 181 -8.32 -5.79 -55.49
C THR A 181 -6.94 -5.15 -55.33
N ARG A 182 -6.07 -5.28 -56.34
CA ARG A 182 -4.76 -4.62 -56.31
C ARG A 182 -4.83 -3.09 -56.26
N ARG A 183 -5.98 -2.51 -56.57
CA ARG A 183 -6.20 -1.05 -56.64
C ARG A 183 -6.74 -0.46 -55.34
N ASN A 184 -7.59 -1.20 -54.62
CA ASN A 184 -8.20 -0.74 -53.38
C ASN A 184 -7.85 -1.71 -52.25
N LYS A 185 -7.00 -1.26 -51.33
CA LYS A 185 -6.46 -2.06 -50.21
C LYS A 185 -7.09 -1.74 -48.86
N SER A 186 -8.01 -0.78 -48.81
CA SER A 186 -8.61 -0.31 -47.56
C SER A 186 -10.06 0.10 -47.77
N LEU A 187 -10.90 -0.12 -46.76
CA LEU A 187 -12.21 0.53 -46.68
C LEU A 187 -12.13 1.84 -45.93
N GLU A 188 -12.87 2.82 -46.43
CA GLU A 188 -13.12 4.07 -45.75
C GLU A 188 -14.46 3.96 -45.01
N LEU A 189 -14.39 3.99 -43.69
CA LEU A 189 -15.55 3.84 -42.82
C LEU A 189 -15.83 5.17 -42.13
N ARG A 190 -17.07 5.68 -42.23
CA ARG A 190 -17.56 6.71 -41.31
C ARG A 190 -18.11 6.00 -40.08
N ILE A 191 -17.55 6.30 -38.92
CA ILE A 191 -17.88 5.63 -37.66
C ILE A 191 -18.25 6.65 -36.59
N ASP A 192 -19.12 6.26 -35.66
CA ASP A 192 -19.36 6.96 -34.40
C ASP A 192 -18.70 6.16 -33.25
N VAL A 193 -17.84 6.84 -32.50
CA VAL A 193 -17.26 6.32 -31.26
C VAL A 193 -17.66 7.26 -30.12
N SER A 194 -18.60 6.80 -29.29
CA SER A 194 -19.08 7.51 -28.10
C SER A 194 -19.63 8.92 -28.40
N GLY A 195 -20.41 9.06 -29.48
CA GLY A 195 -21.06 10.32 -29.90
C GLY A 195 -20.15 11.24 -30.73
N LYS A 196 -19.05 10.72 -31.28
CA LYS A 196 -18.11 11.46 -32.12
C LYS A 196 -17.92 10.74 -33.44
N GLU A 197 -18.44 11.36 -34.50
CA GLU A 197 -18.23 10.89 -35.87
C GLU A 197 -16.79 11.14 -36.34
N LYS A 198 -16.21 10.13 -37.00
CA LYS A 198 -14.89 10.20 -37.65
C LYS A 198 -14.82 9.26 -38.84
N THR A 199 -13.98 9.61 -39.81
CA THR A 199 -13.63 8.72 -40.92
C THR A 199 -12.33 8.01 -40.62
N ILE A 200 -12.32 6.68 -40.78
CA ILE A 200 -11.12 5.86 -40.63
C ILE A 200 -10.88 5.01 -41.88
N PHE A 201 -9.62 4.63 -42.09
CA PHE A 201 -9.21 3.70 -43.14
C PHE A 201 -8.86 2.37 -42.48
N VAL A 202 -9.53 1.30 -42.91
CA VAL A 202 -9.27 -0.06 -42.41
C VAL A 202 -8.67 -0.87 -43.54
N GLU A 203 -7.43 -1.32 -43.36
CA GLU A 203 -6.73 -2.15 -44.36
C GLU A 203 -7.40 -3.51 -44.51
N ILE A 204 -7.50 -3.97 -45.75
CA ILE A 204 -7.99 -5.29 -46.13
C ILE A 204 -6.75 -6.19 -46.29
N PRO A 205 -6.62 -7.26 -45.48
CA PRO A 205 -5.53 -8.23 -45.61
C PRO A 205 -5.44 -8.88 -47.00
#